data_AF-A0AAD9F6I8-F1
#
_entry.id   AF-A0AAD9F6I8-F1
#
_cell.length_a   1.000
_cell.length_b   1.000
_cell.length_c   1.000
_cell.angle_alpha   90.00
_cell.angle_beta   90.00
_cell.angle_gamma   90.00
#
_symmetry.space_group_name_H-M   'P 1'
#
loop_
_entity.id
_entity.type
_entity.pdbx_description
1 polymer ?
#
loop_
_entity_poly.entity_id
_entity_poly.type
_entity_poly.pdbx_seq_one_letter_code
_entity_poly.pdbx_strand_id
1 'polypeptide(L)'
;MDVRRVEKTVLSVEQSEGVGARVRRSIGRKELRNLDPFLMLDEFRVSKPAGFPDHPHRGFETSKVNTRTPTLYLDFKMQTDALHVQPVPSGWTTFIYTLSGSIHVGPDEEQQKVEPHHTVVFADGDCVKVQNKGSEVSHFVLIAGEPIKEPVVQHGPFVMTTEEEITQAIKDYQTGRNGFERAVNWRSKIRDAF
;
A
#
# COMPACT_ATOMS: atom_id res chain seq x y z
N MET A 1 4.33 1.11 27.01
CA MET A 1 4.06 1.10 25.56
C MET A 1 3.24 -0.12 25.29
N ASP A 2 2.02 0.10 24.83
CA ASP A 2 1.12 -0.98 24.42
C ASP A 2 1.56 -1.54 23.06
N VAL A 3 1.78 -2.85 22.99
CA VAL A 3 2.23 -3.53 21.76
C VAL A 3 1.00 -3.86 20.94
N ARG A 4 0.95 -3.33 19.71
CA ARG A 4 -0.15 -3.57 18.79
C ARG A 4 -0.33 -5.06 18.50
N ARG A 5 -1.58 -5.52 18.64
CA ARG A 5 -2.03 -6.88 18.32
C ARG A 5 -2.38 -6.99 16.84
N VAL A 6 -2.21 -8.19 16.28
CA VAL A 6 -2.66 -8.47 14.92
C VAL A 6 -4.18 -8.54 14.91
N GLU A 7 -4.82 -7.68 14.12
CA GLU A 7 -6.28 -7.70 13.91
C GLU A 7 -6.64 -8.58 12.72
N LYS A 8 -5.84 -8.50 11.65
CA LYS A 8 -6.13 -9.22 10.40
C LYS A 8 -4.85 -9.54 9.65
N THR A 9 -4.83 -10.72 9.02
CA THR A 9 -3.79 -11.10 8.07
C THR A 9 -4.42 -11.42 6.72
N VAL A 10 -3.92 -10.83 5.63
CA VAL A 10 -4.47 -10.95 4.28
C VAL A 10 -3.38 -11.39 3.31
N LEU A 11 -3.55 -12.55 2.68
CA LEU A 11 -2.66 -13.02 1.61
C LEU A 11 -2.88 -12.18 0.34
N SER A 12 -1.81 -11.61 -0.18
CA SER A 12 -1.83 -10.96 -1.48
C SER A 12 -1.98 -11.97 -2.62
N VAL A 13 -2.76 -11.62 -3.64
CA VAL A 13 -3.02 -12.51 -4.79
C VAL A 13 -2.53 -11.85 -6.04
N GLU A 14 -1.92 -12.68 -6.88
CA GLU A 14 -1.35 -12.27 -8.14
C GLU A 14 -2.45 -12.01 -9.18
N GLN A 15 -2.40 -10.84 -9.82
CA GLN A 15 -3.34 -10.42 -10.86
C GLN A 15 -2.61 -9.68 -11.98
N SER A 16 -3.20 -9.67 -13.18
CA SER A 16 -2.68 -8.92 -14.32
C SER A 16 -3.03 -7.44 -14.18
N GLU A 17 -2.06 -6.56 -14.47
CA GLU A 17 -2.24 -5.11 -14.50
C GLU A 17 -1.44 -4.52 -15.67
N GLY A 18 -1.84 -3.34 -16.17
CA GLY A 18 -1.16 -2.68 -17.28
C GLY A 18 -1.00 -3.57 -18.51
N VAL A 19 0.22 -3.65 -19.06
CA VAL A 19 0.55 -4.47 -20.23
C VAL A 19 1.57 -5.52 -19.83
N GLY A 20 1.17 -6.79 -19.81
CA GLY A 20 2.03 -7.93 -19.50
C GLY A 20 2.58 -7.97 -18.06
N ALA A 21 2.20 -7.02 -17.20
CA ALA A 21 2.67 -6.96 -15.83
C ALA A 21 1.77 -7.78 -14.90
N ARG A 22 2.38 -8.34 -13.87
CA ARG A 22 1.68 -9.03 -12.79
C ARG A 22 2.04 -8.37 -11.47
N VAL A 23 1.02 -8.17 -10.65
CA VAL A 23 1.15 -7.59 -9.31
C VAL A 23 0.52 -8.54 -8.31
N ARG A 24 1.01 -8.54 -7.08
CA ARG A 24 0.34 -9.15 -5.93
C ARG A 24 -0.36 -8.05 -5.16
N ARG A 25 -1.68 -8.01 -5.27
CA ARG A 25 -2.49 -6.99 -4.59
C ARG A 25 -2.92 -7.46 -3.22
N SER A 26 -2.88 -6.56 -2.25
CA SER A 26 -3.41 -6.76 -0.90
C SER A 26 -4.50 -5.73 -0.58
N ILE A 27 -4.13 -4.52 -0.15
CA ILE A 27 -5.04 -3.37 -0.01
C ILE A 27 -5.57 -3.01 -1.41
N GLY A 28 -6.87 -2.76 -1.52
CA GLY A 28 -7.57 -2.58 -2.80
C GLY A 28 -8.35 -3.82 -3.25
N ARG A 29 -8.26 -4.94 -2.52
CA ARG A 29 -9.04 -6.16 -2.80
C ARG A 29 -10.34 -6.23 -2.03
N LYS A 30 -11.24 -7.14 -2.42
CA LYS A 30 -12.52 -7.35 -1.72
C LYS A 30 -12.33 -7.62 -0.21
N GLU A 31 -11.26 -8.31 0.15
CA GLU A 31 -10.94 -8.68 1.53
C GLU A 31 -10.37 -7.49 2.35
N LEU A 32 -9.82 -6.47 1.69
CA LEU A 32 -9.24 -5.27 2.30
C LEU A 32 -9.33 -4.10 1.33
N ARG A 33 -10.55 -3.59 1.11
CA ARG A 33 -10.86 -2.65 0.00
C ARG A 33 -10.07 -1.37 0.08
N ASN A 34 -9.94 -0.83 1.28
CA ASN A 34 -9.09 0.27 1.66
C ASN A 34 -8.74 0.09 3.14
N LEU A 35 -7.78 0.87 3.60
CA LEU A 35 -7.34 0.90 4.98
C LEU A 35 -6.88 2.34 5.27
N ASP A 36 -7.82 3.25 5.50
CA ASP A 36 -7.61 4.71 5.62
C ASP A 36 -6.33 5.06 6.40
N PRO A 37 -5.35 5.76 5.82
CA PRO A 37 -5.39 6.52 4.55
C PRO A 37 -4.94 5.75 3.29
N PHE A 38 -4.71 4.44 3.39
CA PHE A 38 -4.15 3.62 2.33
C PHE A 38 -5.24 3.04 1.41
N LEU A 39 -5.11 3.31 0.11
CA LEU A 39 -6.12 2.92 -0.89
C LEU A 39 -5.76 1.66 -1.66
N MET A 40 -4.46 1.41 -1.87
CA MET A 40 -3.97 0.28 -2.64
C MET A 40 -2.55 -0.08 -2.20
N LEU A 41 -2.22 -1.37 -2.24
CA LEU A 41 -0.86 -1.87 -2.04
C LEU A 41 -0.59 -3.05 -2.97
N ASP A 42 0.35 -2.84 -3.89
CA ASP A 42 0.81 -3.82 -4.86
C ASP A 42 2.31 -4.12 -4.68
N GLU A 43 2.66 -5.41 -4.57
CA GLU A 43 4.02 -5.88 -4.85
C GLU A 43 4.09 -6.23 -6.34
N PHE A 44 5.05 -5.68 -7.06
CA PHE A 44 5.25 -5.99 -8.47
C PHE A 44 6.68 -6.38 -8.77
N ARG A 45 6.82 -7.36 -9.67
CA ARG A 45 8.07 -7.62 -10.40
C ARG A 45 7.76 -7.53 -11.87
N VAL A 46 8.41 -6.57 -12.52
CA VAL A 46 8.17 -6.26 -13.93
C VAL A 46 9.50 -6.32 -14.66
N SER A 47 9.55 -7.11 -15.73
CA SER A 47 10.65 -7.18 -16.67
C SER A 47 10.21 -6.64 -18.02
N LYS A 48 11.11 -6.02 -18.79
CA LYS A 48 10.80 -5.59 -20.17
C LYS A 48 10.32 -6.81 -21.00
N PRO A 49 9.35 -6.66 -21.91
CA PRO A 49 8.65 -5.43 -22.29
C PRO A 49 7.33 -5.23 -21.51
N ALA A 50 7.20 -5.71 -20.28
CA ALA A 50 6.01 -5.43 -19.47
C ALA A 50 6.11 -4.07 -18.75
N GLY A 51 4.96 -3.49 -18.40
CA GLY A 51 4.92 -2.23 -17.66
C GLY A 51 3.53 -1.65 -17.41
N PHE A 52 3.54 -0.46 -16.82
CA PHE A 52 2.36 0.37 -16.60
C PHE A 52 2.44 1.57 -17.57
N PRO A 53 1.84 1.48 -18.78
CA PRO A 53 1.85 2.56 -19.76
C PRO A 53 1.04 3.76 -19.26
N ASP A 54 0.93 4.82 -20.07
CA ASP A 54 0.17 6.04 -19.78
C ASP A 54 -1.19 5.76 -19.11
N HIS A 55 -1.35 6.20 -17.86
CA HIS A 55 -2.58 6.07 -17.08
C HIS A 55 -2.77 7.31 -16.18
N PRO A 56 -4.01 7.82 -16.03
CA PRO A 56 -4.26 8.98 -15.18
C PRO A 56 -4.30 8.59 -13.70
N HIS A 57 -4.11 9.58 -12.83
CA HIS A 57 -4.40 9.53 -11.39
C HIS A 57 -4.94 10.88 -10.95
N ARG A 58 -5.88 10.92 -10.00
CA ARG A 58 -6.35 12.16 -9.35
C ARG A 58 -6.81 11.85 -7.93
N GLY A 59 -6.45 12.72 -6.99
CA GLY A 59 -6.93 12.65 -5.61
C GLY A 59 -6.01 11.95 -4.61
N PHE A 60 -4.78 11.60 -4.98
CA PHE A 60 -3.80 10.99 -4.07
C PHE A 60 -2.35 11.30 -4.45
N GLU A 61 -1.40 10.89 -3.61
CA GLU A 61 0.01 11.30 -3.71
C GLU A 61 0.91 10.33 -4.50
N THR A 62 1.87 10.87 -5.24
CA THR A 62 3.05 10.17 -5.78
C THR A 62 4.31 11.01 -5.47
N SER A 63 5.39 10.38 -5.00
CA SER A 63 6.40 11.01 -4.11
C SER A 63 7.72 11.50 -4.76
N LYS A 64 8.20 12.67 -4.31
CA LYS A 64 9.53 12.89 -3.66
C LYS A 64 9.26 13.68 -2.37
N VAL A 65 9.63 13.13 -1.22
CA VAL A 65 8.78 13.11 0.01
C VAL A 65 8.65 14.45 0.77
N ASN A 66 7.46 15.05 0.72
CA ASN A 66 6.79 15.73 1.83
C ASN A 66 5.43 15.04 1.96
N THR A 67 5.09 14.49 3.12
CA THR A 67 3.84 13.72 3.33
C THR A 67 2.73 14.67 3.77
N ARG A 68 1.79 15.02 2.88
CA ARG A 68 0.67 15.87 3.30
C ARG A 68 -0.28 15.13 4.23
N THR A 69 -0.48 13.85 3.96
CA THR A 69 -1.06 12.91 4.92
C THR A 69 0.10 12.28 5.70
N PRO A 70 0.26 12.59 7.01
CA PRO A 70 1.38 12.08 7.79
C PRO A 70 1.52 10.56 7.67
N THR A 71 2.68 10.12 7.19
CA THR A 71 2.93 8.72 6.84
C THR A 71 4.34 8.29 7.27
N LEU A 72 4.41 7.15 7.94
CA LEU A 72 5.62 6.38 8.21
C LEU A 72 5.72 5.26 7.18
N TYR A 73 6.86 5.14 6.51
CA TYR A 73 7.16 4.03 5.61
C TYR A 73 8.59 3.58 5.88
N LEU A 74 8.75 2.36 6.40
CA LEU A 74 10.05 1.79 6.75
C LEU A 74 10.25 0.45 6.04
N ASP A 75 11.40 0.28 5.38
CA ASP A 75 11.86 -0.97 4.81
C ASP A 75 12.82 -1.66 5.80
N PHE A 76 12.43 -2.85 6.28
CA PHE A 76 13.17 -3.62 7.27
C PHE A 76 13.80 -4.86 6.65
N LYS A 77 15.08 -5.08 6.99
CA LYS A 77 15.76 -6.37 6.84
C LYS A 77 16.26 -6.85 8.19
N MET A 78 15.70 -7.93 8.71
CA MET A 78 16.00 -8.47 10.04
C MET A 78 16.82 -9.75 9.93
N GLN A 79 18.01 -9.75 10.52
CA GLN A 79 18.83 -10.96 10.70
C GLN A 79 18.11 -11.98 11.58
N THR A 80 18.55 -13.24 11.53
CA THR A 80 18.09 -14.29 12.45
C THR A 80 18.23 -13.84 13.92
N ASP A 81 17.23 -14.18 14.73
CA ASP A 81 17.08 -13.82 16.15
C ASP A 81 16.96 -12.32 16.44
N ALA A 82 16.99 -11.45 15.42
CA ALA A 82 16.78 -10.02 15.62
C ALA A 82 15.36 -9.75 16.13
N LEU A 83 15.28 -8.81 17.06
CA LEU A 83 14.03 -8.31 17.63
C LEU A 83 14.06 -6.78 17.55
N HIS A 84 12.95 -6.19 17.10
CA HIS A 84 12.77 -4.76 17.04
C HIS A 84 11.40 -4.36 17.57
N VAL A 85 11.35 -3.21 18.24
CA VAL A 85 10.11 -2.57 18.68
C VAL A 85 10.09 -1.19 18.04
N GLN A 86 9.21 -1.01 17.07
CA GLN A 86 9.06 0.26 16.35
C GLN A 86 7.93 1.08 16.99
N PRO A 87 8.21 2.25 17.58
CA PRO A 87 7.16 3.18 17.97
C PRO A 87 6.34 3.62 16.77
N VAL A 88 5.03 3.68 16.94
CA VAL A 88 4.07 4.19 15.95
C VAL A 88 3.07 5.05 16.70
N PRO A 89 2.74 6.27 16.23
CA PRO A 89 1.76 7.11 16.90
C PRO A 89 0.43 6.37 17.12
N SER A 90 -0.14 6.46 18.34
CA SER A 90 -1.49 5.94 18.60
C SER A 90 -2.52 6.65 17.71
N GLY A 91 -3.55 5.92 17.31
CA GLY A 91 -4.56 6.35 16.35
C GLY A 91 -4.14 6.22 14.88
N TRP A 92 -2.87 5.94 14.58
CA TRP A 92 -2.44 5.71 13.20
C TRP A 92 -2.81 4.31 12.74
N THR A 93 -3.38 4.24 11.54
CA THR A 93 -3.54 2.98 10.81
C THR A 93 -2.17 2.40 10.53
N THR A 94 -1.98 1.12 10.87
CA THR A 94 -0.66 0.48 10.83
C THR A 94 -0.75 -0.92 10.23
N PHE A 95 0.14 -1.24 9.31
CA PHE A 95 0.25 -2.59 8.75
C PHE A 95 1.69 -2.93 8.35
N ILE A 96 1.98 -4.24 8.29
CA ILE A 96 3.20 -4.78 7.68
C ILE A 96 2.85 -5.47 6.37
N TYR A 97 3.72 -5.36 5.36
CA TYR A 97 3.71 -6.25 4.20
C TYR A 97 5.00 -7.08 4.13
N THR A 98 4.87 -8.41 4.14
CA THR A 98 6.02 -9.33 4.13
C THR A 98 6.48 -9.64 2.70
N LEU A 99 7.78 -9.48 2.42
CA LEU A 99 8.36 -9.70 1.08
C LEU A 99 9.09 -11.05 0.98
N SER A 100 9.94 -11.38 1.97
CA SER A 100 10.67 -12.64 2.02
C SER A 100 11.07 -13.01 3.45
N GLY A 101 11.41 -14.28 3.67
CA GLY A 101 11.59 -14.83 5.02
C GLY A 101 10.29 -14.78 5.83
N SER A 102 10.36 -15.07 7.14
CA SER A 102 9.20 -15.01 8.03
C SER A 102 9.47 -14.14 9.24
N ILE A 103 8.41 -13.51 9.76
CA ILE A 103 8.46 -12.71 11.00
C ILE A 103 7.46 -13.24 12.02
N HIS A 104 7.70 -12.94 13.29
CA HIS A 104 6.76 -13.08 14.38
C HIS A 104 6.38 -11.68 14.86
N VAL A 105 5.08 -11.41 14.98
CA VAL A 105 4.55 -10.07 15.29
C VAL A 105 3.49 -10.12 16.38
N GLY A 106 3.40 -9.06 17.16
CA GLY A 106 2.44 -8.92 18.27
C GLY A 106 3.08 -9.03 19.66
N PRO A 107 2.26 -8.94 20.74
CA PRO A 107 2.71 -9.12 22.12
C PRO A 107 3.32 -10.51 22.35
N ASP A 108 4.18 -10.66 23.37
CA ASP A 108 4.95 -11.90 23.59
C ASP A 108 4.10 -13.16 23.75
N GLU A 109 2.94 -13.04 24.40
CA GLU A 109 2.02 -14.16 24.63
C GLU A 109 1.16 -14.51 23.41
N GLU A 110 1.14 -13.64 22.39
CA GLU A 110 0.22 -13.72 21.24
C GLU A 110 0.95 -13.55 19.91
N GLN A 111 2.26 -13.81 19.88
CA GLN A 111 3.05 -13.64 18.67
C GLN A 111 2.53 -14.55 17.55
N GLN A 112 2.20 -13.94 16.43
CA GLN A 112 1.79 -14.64 15.22
C GLN A 112 2.96 -14.73 14.24
N LYS A 113 3.27 -15.95 13.76
CA LYS A 113 4.18 -16.15 12.63
C LYS A 113 3.49 -15.73 11.33
N VAL A 114 4.19 -14.95 10.51
CA VAL A 114 3.69 -14.47 9.22
C VAL A 114 4.69 -14.82 8.12
N GLU A 115 4.20 -15.53 7.11
CA GLU A 115 4.95 -15.93 5.92
C GLU A 115 4.98 -14.81 4.86
N PRO A 116 5.79 -14.91 3.79
CA PRO A 116 5.82 -13.92 2.72
C PRO A 116 4.45 -13.63 2.08
N HIS A 117 4.36 -12.46 1.45
CA HIS A 117 3.23 -11.99 0.65
C HIS A 117 1.93 -11.72 1.43
N HIS A 118 2.03 -11.44 2.72
CA HIS A 118 0.90 -11.10 3.58
C HIS A 118 0.90 -9.63 3.97
N THR A 119 -0.28 -9.03 4.02
CA THR A 119 -0.54 -7.80 4.76
C THR A 119 -1.04 -8.13 6.16
N VAL A 120 -0.37 -7.63 7.18
CA VAL A 120 -0.74 -7.79 8.59
C VAL A 120 -1.26 -6.45 9.08
N VAL A 121 -2.56 -6.35 9.33
CA VAL A 121 -3.22 -5.16 9.89
C VAL A 121 -3.19 -5.26 11.41
N PHE A 122 -2.79 -4.17 12.05
CA PHE A 122 -2.68 -4.09 13.49
C PHE A 122 -3.82 -3.26 14.08
N ALA A 123 -4.28 -3.67 15.26
CA ALA A 123 -5.11 -2.82 16.12
C ALA A 123 -4.32 -1.59 16.59
N ASP A 124 -4.99 -0.67 17.29
CA ASP A 124 -4.31 0.49 17.87
C ASP A 124 -3.34 0.09 19.00
N GLY A 125 -2.38 0.98 19.27
CA GLY A 125 -1.32 0.81 20.26
C GLY A 125 -0.13 1.72 19.99
N ASP A 126 0.88 1.67 20.85
CA ASP A 126 2.01 2.61 20.81
C ASP A 126 3.18 2.13 19.94
N CYS A 127 3.25 0.82 19.67
CA CYS A 127 4.36 0.25 18.91
C CYS A 127 4.01 -1.09 18.24
N VAL A 128 4.81 -1.45 17.24
CA VAL A 128 4.81 -2.78 16.62
C VAL A 128 6.07 -3.52 17.06
N LYS A 129 5.89 -4.69 17.66
CA LYS A 129 6.99 -5.62 17.98
C LYS A 129 7.12 -6.64 16.85
N VAL A 130 8.34 -6.80 16.36
CA VAL A 130 8.69 -7.75 15.31
C VAL A 130 9.91 -8.54 15.74
N GLN A 131 9.90 -9.85 15.50
CA GLN A 131 11.03 -10.72 15.75
C GLN A 131 11.22 -11.69 14.58
N ASN A 132 12.46 -11.88 14.15
CA ASN A 132 12.81 -12.95 13.22
C ASN A 132 13.28 -14.17 14.01
N LYS A 133 12.41 -15.18 14.17
CA LYS A 133 12.78 -16.48 14.75
C LYS A 133 13.07 -17.55 13.68
N GLY A 134 13.16 -17.14 12.41
CA GLY A 134 13.48 -18.00 11.28
C GLY A 134 14.99 -18.10 11.05
N SER A 135 15.42 -18.98 10.16
CA SER A 135 16.83 -19.20 9.82
C SER A 135 17.37 -18.28 8.70
N GLU A 136 16.50 -17.53 8.04
CA GLU A 136 16.83 -16.64 6.92
C GLU A 136 16.57 -15.17 7.27
N VAL A 137 17.20 -14.25 6.54
CA VAL A 137 16.91 -12.81 6.66
C VAL A 137 15.45 -12.57 6.29
N SER A 138 14.69 -11.95 7.20
CA SER A 138 13.34 -11.49 6.89
C SER A 138 13.35 -10.08 6.31
N HIS A 139 12.52 -9.86 5.29
CA HIS A 139 12.38 -8.59 4.58
C HIS A 139 10.90 -8.23 4.49
N PHE A 140 10.56 -7.05 4.97
CA PHE A 140 9.20 -6.56 5.03
C PHE A 140 9.19 -5.03 5.11
N VAL A 141 8.05 -4.44 4.79
CA VAL A 141 7.82 -3.01 5.03
C VAL A 141 6.83 -2.83 6.16
N LEU A 142 7.08 -1.85 7.02
CA LEU A 142 6.13 -1.37 8.02
C LEU A 142 5.64 0.00 7.59
N ILE A 143 4.33 0.13 7.44
CA ILE A 143 3.69 1.34 6.96
C ILE A 143 2.64 1.76 7.99
N ALA A 144 2.64 3.04 8.35
CA ALA A 144 1.62 3.61 9.20
C ALA A 144 1.24 5.02 8.74
N GLY A 145 0.02 5.45 8.97
CA GLY A 145 -0.44 6.77 8.54
C GLY A 145 -1.61 7.26 9.36
N GLU A 146 -1.72 8.59 9.47
CA GLU A 146 -2.85 9.23 10.13
C GLU A 146 -4.13 9.03 9.29
N PRO A 147 -5.20 8.45 9.84
CA PRO A 147 -6.46 8.31 9.14
C PRO A 147 -7.04 9.67 8.77
N ILE A 148 -7.49 9.83 7.53
CA ILE A 148 -8.10 11.06 7.03
C ILE A 148 -9.52 11.21 7.58
N LYS A 149 -10.24 10.09 7.77
CA LYS A 149 -11.62 10.04 8.28
C LYS A 149 -12.63 10.78 7.39
N GLU A 150 -12.38 10.78 6.08
CA GLU A 150 -13.30 11.29 5.07
C GLU A 150 -13.90 10.14 4.25
N PRO A 151 -15.08 10.34 3.64
CA PRO A 151 -15.62 9.39 2.69
C PRO A 151 -14.63 9.07 1.55
N VAL A 152 -14.59 7.81 1.15
CA VAL A 152 -13.77 7.34 0.02
C VAL A 152 -14.69 6.78 -1.04
N VAL A 153 -14.79 7.48 -2.17
CA VAL A 153 -15.46 7.03 -3.39
C VAL A 153 -14.39 6.80 -4.45
N GLN A 154 -14.32 5.58 -4.99
CA GLN A 154 -13.29 5.19 -5.96
C GLN A 154 -13.91 4.65 -7.25
N HIS A 155 -13.45 5.19 -8.38
CA HIS A 155 -13.73 4.68 -9.72
C HIS A 155 -12.44 4.56 -10.52
N GLY A 156 -11.88 3.35 -10.56
CA GLY A 156 -10.59 3.08 -11.19
C GLY A 156 -9.48 3.96 -10.60
N PRO A 157 -8.84 4.84 -11.40
CA PRO A 157 -7.75 5.71 -10.96
C PRO A 157 -8.20 7.00 -10.25
N PHE A 158 -9.51 7.24 -10.16
CA PHE A 158 -10.05 8.43 -9.52
C PHE A 158 -10.57 8.08 -8.13
N VAL A 159 -10.08 8.80 -7.13
CA VAL A 159 -10.53 8.68 -5.75
C VAL A 159 -10.91 10.07 -5.25
N MET A 160 -12.16 10.22 -4.83
CA MET A 160 -12.76 11.48 -4.39
C MET A 160 -13.64 11.21 -3.16
N THR A 161 -14.31 12.25 -2.65
CA THR A 161 -15.17 12.17 -1.46
C THR A 161 -16.64 11.95 -1.83
N THR A 162 -17.07 12.32 -3.05
CA THR A 162 -18.46 12.11 -3.53
C THR A 162 -18.56 11.49 -4.93
N GLU A 163 -19.74 10.93 -5.26
CA GLU A 163 -20.05 10.40 -6.59
C GLU A 163 -20.12 11.50 -7.67
N GLU A 164 -20.56 12.71 -7.29
CA GLU A 164 -20.55 13.88 -8.17
C GLU A 164 -19.12 14.27 -8.56
N GLU A 165 -18.20 14.25 -7.60
CA GLU A 165 -16.78 14.53 -7.84
C GLU A 165 -16.14 13.47 -8.75
N ILE A 166 -16.49 12.20 -8.56
CA ILE A 166 -16.07 11.12 -9.47
C ILE A 166 -16.58 11.37 -10.89
N THR A 167 -17.87 11.68 -11.02
CA THR A 167 -18.50 11.98 -12.32
C THR A 167 -17.80 13.16 -13.00
N GLN A 168 -17.48 14.20 -12.23
CA GLN A 168 -16.74 15.36 -12.71
C GLN A 168 -15.30 15.01 -13.12
N ALA A 169 -14.58 14.20 -12.34
CA ALA A 169 -13.22 13.77 -12.65
C ALA A 169 -13.14 12.97 -13.96
N ILE A 170 -14.11 12.08 -14.19
CA ILE A 170 -14.25 11.34 -15.45
C ILE A 170 -14.48 12.30 -16.62
N LYS A 171 -15.40 13.26 -16.47
CA LYS A 171 -15.69 14.27 -17.50
C LYS A 171 -14.49 15.16 -17.80
N ASP A 172 -13.76 15.58 -16.77
CA ASP A 172 -12.55 16.39 -16.88
C ASP A 172 -11.47 15.64 -17.67
N TYR A 173 -11.26 14.35 -17.38
CA TYR A 173 -10.29 13.54 -18.10
C TYR A 173 -10.68 13.37 -19.58
N GLN A 174 -11.93 13.01 -19.84
CA GLN A 174 -12.45 12.79 -21.20
C GLN A 174 -12.42 14.08 -22.05
N THR A 175 -12.64 15.24 -21.44
CA THR A 175 -12.66 16.53 -22.14
C THR A 175 -11.34 17.29 -22.07
N GLY A 176 -10.34 16.76 -21.37
CA GLY A 176 -9.04 17.41 -21.17
C GLY A 176 -9.15 18.76 -20.47
N ARG A 177 -9.81 18.80 -19.31
CA ARG A 177 -10.06 20.05 -18.54
C ARG A 177 -9.67 19.91 -17.07
N ASN A 178 -9.64 21.04 -16.38
CA ASN A 178 -9.48 21.16 -14.93
C ASN A 178 -8.31 20.33 -14.38
N GLY A 179 -7.14 20.42 -15.02
CA GLY A 179 -5.93 19.68 -14.66
C GLY A 179 -5.56 18.54 -15.62
N PHE A 180 -6.45 18.14 -16.55
CA PHE A 180 -6.16 17.16 -17.60
C PHE A 180 -5.95 17.78 -19.00
N GLU A 181 -5.70 19.08 -19.11
CA GLU A 181 -5.52 19.80 -20.39
C GLU A 181 -4.41 19.19 -21.26
N ARG A 182 -3.39 18.63 -20.61
CA ARG A 182 -2.28 17.97 -21.30
C ARG A 182 -2.60 16.56 -21.78
N ALA A 183 -3.68 15.92 -21.33
CA ALA A 183 -3.99 14.54 -21.66
C ALA A 183 -4.41 14.34 -23.13
N VAL A 184 -5.06 15.33 -23.74
CA VAL A 184 -5.73 15.19 -25.07
C VAL A 184 -4.76 14.71 -26.17
N ASN A 185 -3.53 15.23 -26.17
CA ASN A 185 -2.54 14.94 -27.22
C ASN A 185 -1.22 14.37 -26.67
N TRP A 186 -1.15 14.09 -25.37
CA TRP A 186 0.07 13.56 -24.77
C TRP A 186 0.17 12.05 -24.98
N ARG A 187 1.39 11.61 -25.31
CA ARG A 187 1.76 10.19 -25.43
C ARG A 187 3.19 10.05 -24.92
N SER A 188 3.43 9.11 -24.02
CA SER A 188 4.81 8.83 -23.62
C SER A 188 5.54 8.05 -24.71
N LYS A 189 6.87 8.25 -24.76
CA LYS A 189 7.74 7.49 -25.67
C LYS A 189 7.84 6.01 -25.30
N ILE A 190 7.66 5.68 -24.02
CA ILE A 190 7.89 4.33 -23.49
C ILE A 190 6.68 3.40 -23.66
N ARG A 191 5.49 3.97 -23.90
CA ARG A 191 4.26 3.19 -24.10
C ARG A 191 4.36 2.22 -25.28
N ASP A 192 4.94 2.68 -26.39
CA ASP A 192 5.02 1.89 -27.64
C ASP A 192 6.20 0.89 -27.63
N ALA A 193 6.91 0.77 -26.49
CA ALA A 193 8.01 -0.18 -26.29
C ALA A 193 7.56 -1.48 -25.61
N PHE A 194 6.24 -1.66 -25.44
CA PHE A 194 5.60 -2.80 -24.77
C PHE A 194 4.80 -3.65 -25.76
#